data_AF-A0A1F1DU32-F1
#
_entry.id   AF-A0A1F1DU32-F1
#
_cell.length_a   1.000
_cell.length_b   1.000
_cell.length_c   1.000
_cell.angle_alpha   90.00
_cell.angle_beta   90.00
_cell.angle_gamma   90.00
#
_symmetry.space_group_name_H-M   'P 1'
#
loop_
_entity.id
_entity.type
_entity.pdbx_description
1 polymer ?
#
loop_
_entity_poly.entity_id
_entity_poly.type
_entity_poly.pdbx_seq_one_letter_code
_entity_poly.pdbx_strand_id
1 'polypeptide(L)'
;MSSESIDTKYILGILNSRLGKFLTKLYVIQLQERQFRMLAQYVANFPIAIPFENQKDKMIELVKDVLDNQSNISEERIDELTFELYGLSMDEIDFLNGEH
;
A
#
# COMPACT_ATOMS: atom_id res chain seq x y z
N MET A 1 -10.65 -7.06 -23.82
CA MET A 1 -9.44 -6.22 -23.81
C MET A 1 -8.61 -6.62 -22.60
N SER A 2 -7.70 -7.59 -22.73
CA SER A 2 -6.69 -7.84 -21.70
C SER A 2 -5.56 -6.85 -21.94
N SER A 3 -5.81 -5.59 -21.57
CA SER A 3 -4.80 -4.54 -21.58
C SER A 3 -3.76 -4.90 -20.53
N GLU A 4 -2.47 -4.80 -20.86
CA GLU A 4 -1.29 -4.89 -19.99
C GLU A 4 -1.63 -4.59 -18.52
N SER A 5 -2.02 -5.62 -17.77
CA SER A 5 -2.62 -5.43 -16.45
C SER A 5 -1.50 -5.34 -15.43
N ILE A 6 -1.44 -4.23 -14.69
CA ILE A 6 -0.63 -4.12 -13.47
C ILE A 6 -0.90 -5.37 -12.63
N ASP A 7 0.17 -6.11 -12.30
CA ASP A 7 0.05 -7.34 -11.49
C ASP A 7 -0.66 -7.00 -10.18
N THR A 8 -1.68 -7.76 -9.81
CA THR A 8 -2.45 -7.55 -8.58
C THR A 8 -1.55 -7.50 -7.34
N LYS A 9 -0.39 -8.17 -7.36
CA LYS A 9 0.60 -8.11 -6.27
C LYS A 9 1.16 -6.71 -6.04
N TYR A 10 1.29 -5.90 -7.10
CA TYR A 10 1.69 -4.49 -6.94
C TYR A 10 0.66 -3.71 -6.11
N ILE A 11 -0.62 -3.84 -6.47
CA ILE A 11 -1.73 -3.20 -5.73
C ILE A 11 -1.79 -3.76 -4.31
N LEU A 12 -1.59 -5.07 -4.15
CA LEU A 12 -1.58 -5.73 -2.84
C LEU A 12 -0.48 -5.15 -1.93
N GLY A 13 0.71 -4.90 -2.46
CA GLY A 13 1.81 -4.29 -1.72
C GLY A 13 1.45 -2.89 -1.20
N ILE A 14 0.96 -2.01 -2.09
CA ILE A 14 0.52 -0.66 -1.71
C ILE A 14 -0.56 -0.71 -0.63
N LEU A 15 -1.61 -1.54 -0.82
CA LEU A 15 -2.74 -1.59 0.12
C LEU A 15 -2.37 -2.17 1.50
N ASN A 16 -1.38 -3.07 1.56
CA ASN A 16 -0.94 -3.66 2.84
C ASN A 16 0.16 -2.85 3.56
N SER A 17 0.75 -1.87 2.88
CA SER A 17 1.70 -0.94 3.49
C SER A 17 1.06 -0.09 4.61
N ARG A 18 1.89 0.53 5.45
CA ARG A 18 1.48 1.53 6.46
C ARG A 18 0.72 2.68 5.82
N LEU A 19 1.18 3.16 4.65
CA LEU A 19 0.47 4.18 3.90
C LEU A 19 -0.90 3.67 3.41
N GLY A 20 -0.99 2.44 2.89
CA GLY A 20 -2.25 1.83 2.47
C GLY A 20 -3.27 1.68 3.60
N LYS A 21 -2.80 1.27 4.78
CA LYS A 21 -3.61 1.23 6.01
C LYS A 21 -4.09 2.63 6.40
N PHE A 22 -3.26 3.66 6.23
CA PHE A 22 -3.65 5.05 6.47
C PHE A 22 -4.66 5.56 5.45
N LEU A 23 -4.47 5.31 4.15
CA LEU A 23 -5.43 5.64 3.09
C LEU A 23 -6.80 5.01 3.36
N THR A 24 -6.81 3.77 3.83
CA THR A 24 -8.05 3.09 4.23
C THR A 24 -8.80 3.86 5.31
N LYS A 25 -8.08 4.40 6.32
CA LYS A 25 -8.71 5.22 7.37
C LYS A 25 -9.22 6.58 6.87
N LEU A 26 -8.57 7.16 5.86
CA LEU A 26 -8.95 8.45 5.31
C LEU A 26 -10.19 8.39 4.39
N TYR A 27 -10.23 7.40 3.51
CA TYR A 27 -11.21 7.36 2.42
C TYR A 27 -12.47 6.57 2.76
N VAL A 28 -12.42 5.69 3.76
CA VAL A 28 -13.52 4.76 4.07
C VAL A 28 -14.28 5.23 5.30
N ILE A 29 -15.60 5.05 5.25
CA ILE A 29 -16.47 5.34 6.40
C ILE A 29 -16.25 4.30 7.49
N GLN A 30 -15.89 4.77 8.68
CA GLN A 30 -15.90 3.99 9.90
C GLN A 30 -17.36 3.77 10.37
N LEU A 31 -17.75 2.52 10.52
CA LEU A 31 -18.98 2.13 11.20
C LEU A 31 -18.77 2.15 12.72
N GLN A 32 -19.85 2.10 13.50
CA GLN A 32 -19.77 1.92 14.95
C GLN A 32 -18.87 0.71 15.30
N GLU A 33 -18.11 0.81 16.40
CA GLU A 33 -17.16 -0.22 16.86
C GLU A 33 -15.98 -0.58 15.93
N ARG A 34 -15.32 0.42 15.31
CA ARG A 34 -14.03 0.25 14.59
C ARG A 34 -14.10 -0.66 13.34
N GLN A 35 -15.28 -0.88 12.78
CA GLN A 35 -15.42 -1.61 11.51
C GLN A 35 -15.31 -0.64 10.33
N PHE A 36 -14.56 -1.00 9.29
CA PHE A 36 -14.45 -0.20 8.06
C PHE A 36 -15.34 -0.78 6.97
N ARG A 37 -16.08 0.08 6.25
CA ARG A 37 -16.92 -0.36 5.12
C ARG A 37 -16.29 -0.04 3.77
N MET A 38 -15.57 -0.99 3.20
CA MET A 38 -14.91 -0.89 1.89
C MET A 38 -15.90 -0.99 0.72
N LEU A 39 -16.72 0.03 0.49
CA LEU A 39 -17.57 0.11 -0.71
C LEU A 39 -16.72 0.50 -1.93
N ALA A 40 -17.04 -0.07 -3.09
CA ALA A 40 -16.33 0.19 -4.35
C ALA A 40 -16.21 1.70 -4.66
N GLN A 41 -17.24 2.49 -4.36
CA GLN A 41 -17.23 3.94 -4.56
C GLN A 41 -16.17 4.69 -3.72
N TYR A 42 -15.76 4.14 -2.56
CA TYR A 42 -14.70 4.71 -1.74
C TYR A 42 -13.33 4.22 -2.21
N VAL A 43 -13.21 2.92 -2.47
CA VAL A 43 -11.95 2.29 -2.90
C VAL A 43 -11.50 2.81 -4.27
N ALA A 44 -12.45 3.11 -5.17
CA ALA A 44 -12.15 3.69 -6.48
C ALA A 44 -11.45 5.06 -6.43
N ASN A 45 -11.55 5.77 -5.29
CA ASN A 45 -10.90 7.07 -5.10
C ASN A 45 -9.53 6.96 -4.43
N PHE A 46 -9.04 5.75 -4.13
CA PHE A 46 -7.71 5.59 -3.54
C PHE A 46 -6.66 6.09 -4.53
N PRO A 47 -5.75 6.98 -4.11
CA PRO A 47 -4.67 7.41 -4.97
C PRO A 47 -3.66 6.27 -5.07
N ILE A 48 -3.75 5.40 -6.07
CA ILE A 48 -2.78 4.33 -6.33
C ILE A 48 -1.69 4.88 -7.24
N ALA A 49 -0.45 4.94 -6.76
CA ALA A 49 0.68 5.43 -7.54
C ALA A 49 0.96 4.54 -8.75
N ILE A 50 1.16 5.15 -9.91
CA ILE A 50 1.55 4.45 -11.14
C ILE A 50 3.06 4.19 -11.06
N PRO A 51 3.51 2.92 -11.12
CA PRO A 51 4.92 2.61 -10.92
C PRO A 51 5.76 2.93 -12.16
N PHE A 52 7.05 3.18 -11.93
CA PHE A 52 8.09 2.95 -12.93
C PHE A 52 8.40 1.45 -13.00
N GLU A 53 8.71 0.90 -14.18
CA GLU A 53 8.86 -0.56 -14.38
C GLU A 53 9.80 -1.22 -13.35
N ASN A 54 10.92 -0.59 -13.01
CA ASN A 54 11.87 -1.14 -12.02
C ASN A 54 11.30 -1.25 -10.60
N GLN A 55 10.43 -0.33 -10.17
CA GLN A 55 9.84 -0.34 -8.83
C GLN A 55 8.67 -1.33 -8.76
N LYS A 56 7.95 -1.52 -9.87
CA LYS A 56 6.86 -2.50 -9.99
C LYS A 56 7.37 -3.91 -9.73
N ASP A 57 8.43 -4.34 -10.43
CA ASP A 57 8.96 -5.69 -10.29
C ASP A 57 9.50 -5.94 -8.89
N LYS A 58 10.20 -4.95 -8.32
CA LYS A 58 10.68 -5.00 -6.93
C LYS A 58 9.54 -5.18 -5.93
N MET A 59 8.45 -4.42 -6.08
CA MET A 59 7.26 -4.57 -5.23
C MET A 59 6.66 -5.97 -5.35
N ILE A 60 6.55 -6.50 -6.58
CA ILE A 60 6.01 -7.83 -6.84
C ILE A 60 6.86 -8.93 -6.18
N GLU A 61 8.19 -8.82 -6.24
CA GLU A 61 9.11 -9.76 -5.60
C GLU A 61 8.99 -9.74 -4.08
N LEU A 62 8.96 -8.55 -3.46
CA LEU A 62 8.78 -8.41 -2.02
C LEU A 62 7.45 -9.01 -1.55
N VAL A 63 6.36 -8.75 -2.28
CA VAL A 63 5.04 -9.29 -1.95
C VAL A 63 5.02 -10.82 -2.07
N LYS A 64 5.70 -11.41 -3.07
CA LYS A 64 5.84 -12.87 -3.16
C LYS A 64 6.59 -13.43 -1.95
N ASP A 65 7.69 -12.80 -1.55
CA ASP A 65 8.46 -13.22 -0.40
C ASP A 65 7.65 -13.15 0.91
N VAL A 66 6.84 -12.11 1.09
CA VAL A 66 5.91 -12.03 2.24
C VAL A 66 4.88 -13.16 2.21
N LEU A 67 4.28 -13.43 1.04
CA LEU A 67 3.25 -14.48 0.90
C LEU A 67 3.81 -15.90 1.11
N ASP A 68 5.02 -16.16 0.61
CA ASP A 68 5.64 -17.49 0.65
C ASP A 68 6.38 -17.75 1.98
N ASN A 69 7.03 -16.72 2.54
CA ASN A 69 7.96 -16.86 3.66
C ASN A 69 7.57 -16.07 4.92
N GLN A 70 6.47 -15.30 4.91
CA GLN A 70 6.05 -14.43 6.03
C GLN A 70 7.17 -13.49 6.51
N SER A 71 7.92 -12.96 5.55
CA SER A 71 9.12 -12.15 5.81
C SER A 71 8.75 -10.74 6.29
N ASN A 72 8.91 -10.48 7.59
CA ASN A 72 8.72 -9.13 8.16
C ASN A 72 9.67 -8.09 7.54
N ILE A 73 10.88 -8.50 7.14
CA ILE A 73 11.86 -7.62 6.48
C ILE A 73 11.29 -7.15 5.13
N SER A 74 10.63 -8.05 4.40
CA SER A 74 10.00 -7.71 3.12
C SER A 74 8.76 -6.85 3.32
N GLU A 75 8.01 -7.00 4.43
CA GLU A 75 6.94 -6.07 4.79
C GLU A 75 7.48 -4.64 5.05
N GLU A 76 8.53 -4.50 5.84
CA GLU A 76 9.18 -3.19 6.09
C GLU A 76 9.69 -2.57 4.77
N ARG A 77 10.26 -3.39 3.89
CA ARG A 77 10.76 -2.89 2.60
C ARG A 77 9.64 -2.48 1.64
N ILE A 78 8.45 -3.09 1.75
CA ILE A 78 7.24 -2.66 1.04
C ILE A 78 6.81 -1.27 1.52
N ASP A 79 6.87 -1.02 2.84
CA ASP A 79 6.55 0.30 3.40
C ASP A 79 7.49 1.38 2.85
N GLU A 80 8.80 1.15 2.91
CA GLU A 80 9.81 2.07 2.40
C GLU A 80 9.62 2.37 0.90
N LEU A 81 9.40 1.32 0.10
CA LEU A 81 9.15 1.47 -1.34
C LEU A 81 7.85 2.24 -1.61
N THR A 82 6.84 2.05 -0.77
CA THR A 82 5.59 2.80 -0.87
C THR A 82 5.81 4.27 -0.50
N PHE A 83 6.60 4.58 0.52
CA PHE A 83 6.92 5.96 0.86
C PHE A 83 7.67 6.68 -0.27
N GLU A 84 8.62 5.99 -0.92
CA GLU A 84 9.34 6.50 -2.09
C GLU A 84 8.40 6.75 -3.28
N LEU A 85 7.50 5.80 -3.59
CA LEU A 85 6.54 5.91 -4.69
C LEU A 85 5.61 7.13 -4.57
N TYR A 86 5.26 7.50 -3.34
CA TYR A 86 4.38 8.62 -3.05
C TYR A 86 5.13 9.92 -2.71
N GLY A 87 6.46 9.87 -2.64
CA GLY A 87 7.31 11.04 -2.39
C GLY A 87 7.13 11.64 -0.99
N LEU A 88 6.91 10.81 0.03
CA LEU A 88 6.72 11.28 1.41
C LEU A 88 8.01 11.87 1.97
N SER A 89 7.85 12.93 2.75
CA SER A 89 8.88 13.54 3.58
C SER A 89 9.14 12.73 4.85
N MET A 90 10.27 12.98 5.53
CA MET A 90 10.58 12.33 6.81
C MET A 90 9.51 12.59 7.86
N ASP A 91 9.01 13.82 7.99
CA ASP A 91 7.96 14.17 8.96
C ASP A 91 6.67 13.36 8.75
N GLU A 92 6.30 13.10 7.49
CA GLU A 92 5.13 12.28 7.14
C GLU A 92 5.37 10.80 7.42
N ILE A 93 6.59 10.31 7.16
CA ILE A 93 6.98 8.93 7.49
C ILE A 93 6.94 8.72 9.00
N ASP A 94 7.48 9.64 9.79
CA ASP A 94 7.48 9.57 11.25
C ASP A 94 6.05 9.58 11.81
N PHE A 95 5.17 10.42 11.25
CA PHE A 95 3.75 10.43 11.56
C PHE A 95 3.07 9.07 11.27
N LEU A 96 3.34 8.46 10.11
CA LEU A 96 2.83 7.13 9.78
C LEU A 96 3.47 6.03 10.64
N ASN A 97 4.67 6.29 11.15
CA ASN A 97 5.38 5.38 12.01
C ASN A 97 4.82 5.34 13.45
N GLY A 98 4.01 6.34 13.82
CA GLY A 98 3.48 6.47 15.17
C GLY A 98 4.54 6.90 16.17
N GLU A 99 5.65 7.48 15.71
CA GLU A 99 6.66 8.08 16.56
C GLU A 99 6.16 9.48 16.98
N HIS A 100 5.55 9.55 18.16
CA HIS A 100 5.11 10.78 18.84
C HIS A 100 5.53 10.76 20.30
#